data_AF-A0A183D730-F1
#
_entry.id   AF-A0A183D730-F1
#
_cell.length_a   1.000
_cell.length_b   1.000
_cell.length_c   1.000
_cell.angle_alpha   90.00
_cell.angle_beta   90.00
_cell.angle_gamma   90.00
#
_symmetry.space_group_name_H-M   'P 1'
#
loop_
_entity.id
_entity.type
_entity.pdbx_description
1 polymer ?
#
loop_
_entity_poly.entity_id
_entity_poly.type
_entity_poly.pdbx_seq_one_letter_code
_entity_poly.pdbx_strand_id
1 'polypeptide(L)'
;KTNAEETPEEYADNEDIYGFNFNKLRKLHGNLRESLDQFRLHLLERDELTPLKVWQVQELSYQAAQRIVQAGPEKALSLLTDVSQNFPLAARSLSRQVLRAEMVFEIGTNQEQFLEYGISEGESLFLINGIIVDVDALDAFQDEYLSMLTDLEPSGERLSYALDFRPASP
;
A
#
# COMPACT_ATOMS: atom_id res chain seq x y z
N LYS A 1 -6.34 -30.29 -37.19
CA LYS A 1 -5.38 -29.18 -37.44
C LYS A 1 -5.85 -28.04 -36.56
N THR A 2 -5.54 -28.06 -35.27
CA THR A 2 -4.28 -27.74 -34.55
C THR A 2 -4.54 -26.45 -33.79
N ASN A 3 -4.71 -26.62 -32.47
CA ASN A 3 -4.80 -25.57 -31.46
C ASN A 3 -3.71 -24.51 -31.69
N ALA A 4 -4.12 -23.24 -31.69
CA ALA A 4 -3.22 -22.16 -31.38
C ALA A 4 -3.05 -22.16 -29.86
N GLU A 5 -1.90 -22.62 -29.39
CA GLU A 5 -1.48 -22.47 -28.01
C GLU A 5 -1.31 -20.98 -27.71
N GLU A 6 -2.15 -20.47 -26.83
CA GLU A 6 -1.99 -19.17 -26.20
C GLU A 6 -0.71 -19.22 -25.34
N THR A 7 0.31 -18.48 -25.77
CA THR A 7 1.54 -18.29 -24.99
C THR A 7 1.21 -17.47 -23.73
N PRO A 8 1.70 -17.85 -22.54
CA PRO A 8 1.40 -17.13 -21.30
C PRO A 8 2.03 -15.73 -21.35
N GLU A 9 1.17 -14.73 -21.21
CA GLU A 9 1.42 -13.41 -20.61
C GLU A 9 2.88 -12.94 -20.68
N GLU A 10 3.20 -12.26 -21.78
CA GLU A 10 4.38 -11.41 -21.87
C GLU A 10 4.16 -10.21 -20.93
N TYR A 11 4.41 -10.40 -19.63
CA TYR A 11 4.61 -9.28 -18.71
C TYR A 11 5.67 -8.38 -19.36
N ALA A 12 5.28 -7.14 -19.64
CA ALA A 12 6.20 -6.13 -20.13
C ALA A 12 7.24 -5.83 -19.04
N ASP A 13 8.26 -6.68 -18.93
CA ASP A 13 9.43 -6.53 -18.07
C ASP A 13 10.29 -5.37 -18.57
N ASN A 14 9.82 -4.15 -18.39
CA ASN A 14 10.62 -2.94 -18.56
C ASN A 14 11.36 -2.57 -17.26
N GLU A 15 11.58 -3.52 -16.35
CA GLU A 15 12.45 -3.33 -15.20
C GLU A 15 13.87 -3.76 -15.57
N ASP A 16 14.78 -2.80 -15.65
CA ASP A 16 16.22 -3.08 -15.69
C ASP A 16 16.63 -3.71 -14.35
N ILE A 17 16.93 -5.01 -14.36
CA ILE A 17 17.36 -5.75 -13.17
C ILE A 17 18.89 -5.60 -13.07
N TYR A 18 19.39 -4.84 -12.09
CA TYR A 18 20.84 -4.58 -11.91
C TYR A 18 21.54 -4.02 -13.16
N GLY A 19 20.84 -3.23 -13.98
CA GLY A 19 21.36 -2.67 -15.23
C GLY A 19 21.35 -3.65 -16.41
N PHE A 20 20.73 -4.82 -16.27
CA PHE A 20 20.51 -5.77 -17.36
C PHE A 20 19.09 -5.65 -17.91
N ASN A 21 18.99 -5.40 -19.22
CA ASN A 21 17.73 -5.46 -19.94
C ASN A 21 17.53 -6.86 -20.55
N PHE A 22 16.83 -7.73 -19.82
CA PHE A 22 16.65 -9.13 -20.22
C PHE A 22 15.85 -9.31 -21.51
N ASN A 23 14.99 -8.35 -21.87
CA ASN A 23 14.28 -8.36 -23.14
C ASN A 23 15.23 -8.13 -24.32
N LYS A 24 16.16 -7.18 -24.19
CA LYS A 24 17.20 -6.94 -25.20
C LYS A 24 18.19 -8.11 -25.26
N LEU A 25 18.63 -8.64 -24.12
CA LEU A 25 19.56 -9.78 -24.07
C LEU A 25 18.98 -11.03 -24.73
N ARG A 26 17.70 -11.36 -24.48
CA ARG A 26 17.03 -12.50 -25.12
C ARG A 26 16.90 -12.33 -26.63
N LYS A 27 16.67 -11.10 -27.12
CA LYS A 27 16.64 -10.80 -28.56
C LYS A 27 18.02 -10.93 -29.24
N LEU A 28 19.09 -10.50 -28.57
CA LEU A 28 20.45 -10.56 -29.10
C LEU A 28 21.07 -11.97 -29.00
N HIS A 29 20.68 -12.74 -27.99
CA HIS A 29 21.25 -14.06 -27.66
C HIS A 29 20.17 -15.11 -27.46
N GLY A 30 19.39 -15.41 -28.51
CA GLY A 30 18.27 -16.37 -28.44
C GLY A 30 18.68 -17.79 -28.05
N ASN A 31 19.92 -18.20 -28.31
CA ASN A 31 20.48 -19.49 -27.93
C ASN A 31 20.81 -19.61 -26.43
N LEU A 32 20.84 -18.49 -25.69
CA LEU A 32 21.13 -18.45 -24.26
C LEU A 32 19.87 -18.17 -23.42
N ARG A 33 18.68 -18.32 -23.99
CA ARG A 33 17.42 -17.94 -23.33
C ARG A 33 17.24 -18.58 -21.95
N GLU A 34 17.45 -19.88 -21.85
CA GLU A 34 17.31 -20.62 -20.58
C GLU A 34 18.34 -20.16 -19.54
N SER A 35 19.59 -19.94 -19.94
CA SER A 35 20.63 -19.41 -19.06
C SER A 35 20.37 -17.96 -18.63
N LEU A 36 19.77 -17.13 -19.50
CA LEU A 36 19.36 -15.77 -19.17
C LEU A 36 18.20 -15.77 -18.18
N ASP A 37 17.23 -16.68 -18.32
CA ASP A 37 16.13 -16.81 -17.38
C ASP A 37 16.63 -17.33 -16.00
N GLN A 38 17.57 -18.28 -15.97
CA GLN A 38 18.23 -18.71 -14.72
C GLN A 38 19.05 -17.58 -14.07
N PHE A 39 19.82 -16.82 -14.86
CA PHE A 39 20.58 -15.69 -14.34
C PHE A 39 19.67 -14.60 -13.77
N ARG A 40 18.54 -14.33 -14.45
CA ARG A 40 17.53 -13.41 -13.94
C ARG A 40 16.98 -13.88 -12.59
N LEU A 41 16.61 -15.15 -12.47
CA LEU A 41 16.10 -15.70 -11.21
C LEU A 41 17.14 -15.55 -10.09
N HIS A 42 18.40 -15.85 -10.37
CA HIS A 42 19.48 -15.66 -9.40
C HIS A 42 19.64 -14.20 -8.93
N LEU A 43 19.52 -13.24 -9.85
CA LEU A 43 19.56 -11.81 -9.50
C LEU A 43 18.36 -11.40 -8.63
N LEU A 44 17.17 -11.95 -8.89
CA LEU A 44 15.98 -11.69 -8.10
C LEU A 44 16.09 -12.30 -6.69
N GLU A 45 16.52 -13.55 -6.58
CA GLU A 45 16.76 -14.23 -5.29
C GLU A 45 17.77 -13.47 -4.42
N ARG A 46 18.87 -13.03 -5.03
CA ARG A 46 19.88 -12.23 -4.33
C ARG A 46 19.33 -10.88 -3.89
N ASP A 47 18.47 -10.26 -4.68
CA ASP A 47 17.85 -9.00 -4.32
C ASP A 47 16.91 -9.17 -3.13
N GLU A 48 16.08 -10.20 -3.11
CA GLU A 48 15.17 -10.47 -1.98
C GLU A 48 15.92 -10.65 -0.66
N LEU A 49 17.08 -11.30 -0.69
CA LEU A 49 17.90 -11.52 0.51
C LEU A 49 18.73 -10.30 0.94
N THR A 50 18.77 -9.25 0.13
CA THR A 50 19.56 -8.06 0.45
C THR A 50 18.77 -7.16 1.41
N PRO A 51 19.38 -6.62 2.49
CA PRO A 51 18.71 -5.66 3.36
C PRO A 51 18.36 -4.36 2.63
N LEU A 52 17.24 -3.74 3.00
CA LEU A 52 16.89 -2.41 2.52
C LEU A 52 17.83 -1.34 3.09
N LYS A 53 18.10 -0.30 2.31
CA LYS A 53 18.83 0.87 2.78
C LYS A 53 17.95 1.72 3.70
N VAL A 54 18.56 2.46 4.61
CA VAL A 54 17.84 3.30 5.60
C VAL A 54 16.83 4.25 4.95
N TRP A 55 17.22 4.95 3.88
CA TRP A 55 16.32 5.86 3.17
C TRP A 55 15.16 5.13 2.48
N GLN A 56 15.37 3.91 1.97
CA GLN A 56 14.29 3.11 1.39
C GLN A 56 13.24 2.79 2.46
N VAL A 57 13.68 2.45 3.67
CA VAL A 57 12.78 2.17 4.80
C VAL A 57 11.96 3.41 5.19
N GLN A 58 12.54 4.61 5.13
CA GLN A 58 11.83 5.86 5.40
C GLN A 58 10.72 6.16 4.38
N GLU A 59 10.89 5.73 3.13
CA GLU A 59 9.92 5.94 2.05
C GLU A 59 8.84 4.85 1.96
N LEU A 60 9.00 3.72 2.66
CA LEU A 60 8.09 2.57 2.56
C LEU A 60 6.65 2.91 2.95
N SER A 61 6.45 3.73 3.98
CA SER A 61 5.11 4.13 4.44
C SER A 61 4.36 4.90 3.36
N TYR A 62 5.05 5.84 2.71
CA TYR A 62 4.55 6.56 1.55
C TYR A 62 4.22 5.56 0.43
N GLN A 63 5.16 4.72 0.02
CA GLN A 63 4.94 3.76 -1.08
C GLN A 63 3.74 2.83 -0.81
N ALA A 64 3.59 2.34 0.42
CA ALA A 64 2.42 1.56 0.85
C ALA A 64 1.12 2.36 0.72
N ALA A 65 1.09 3.58 1.24
CA ALA A 65 -0.08 4.46 1.16
C ALA A 65 -0.51 4.73 -0.29
N GLN A 66 0.45 5.06 -1.18
CA GLN A 66 0.12 5.26 -2.60
C GLN A 66 -0.41 3.99 -3.24
N ARG A 67 0.18 2.83 -2.96
CA ARG A 67 -0.30 1.56 -3.53
C ARG A 67 -1.76 1.29 -3.12
N ILE A 68 -2.10 1.55 -1.86
CA ILE A 68 -3.45 1.38 -1.31
C ILE A 68 -4.43 2.37 -1.95
N VAL A 69 -4.09 3.66 -1.99
CA VAL A 69 -4.93 4.71 -2.57
C VAL A 69 -5.15 4.47 -4.08
N GLN A 70 -4.13 4.04 -4.80
CA GLN A 70 -4.22 3.75 -6.24
C GLN A 70 -5.07 2.50 -6.57
N ALA A 71 -5.29 1.59 -5.62
CA ALA A 71 -6.11 0.40 -5.85
C ALA A 71 -7.61 0.71 -6.01
N GLY A 72 -8.03 1.92 -5.63
CA GLY A 72 -9.42 2.36 -5.68
C GLY A 72 -10.26 1.85 -4.49
N PRO A 73 -11.47 2.42 -4.29
CA PRO A 73 -12.24 2.24 -3.06
C PRO A 73 -12.66 0.78 -2.81
N GLU A 74 -12.94 0.01 -3.85
CA GLU A 74 -13.38 -1.39 -3.71
C GLU A 74 -12.28 -2.32 -3.18
N LYS A 75 -11.01 -2.01 -3.48
CA LYS A 75 -9.87 -2.88 -3.15
C LYS A 75 -8.96 -2.29 -2.07
N ALA A 76 -9.09 -0.99 -1.77
CA ALA A 76 -8.21 -0.29 -0.83
C ALA A 76 -8.15 -0.98 0.53
N LEU A 77 -9.30 -1.36 1.12
CA LEU A 77 -9.31 -2.02 2.43
C LEU A 77 -8.68 -3.42 2.39
N SER A 78 -8.99 -4.22 1.37
CA SER A 78 -8.38 -5.54 1.20
C SER A 78 -6.87 -5.45 1.02
N LEU A 79 -6.40 -4.47 0.26
CA LEU A 79 -4.97 -4.25 0.04
C LEU A 79 -4.28 -3.68 1.27
N LEU A 80 -4.94 -2.80 2.02
CA LEU A 80 -4.46 -2.32 3.31
C LEU A 80 -4.26 -3.51 4.26
N THR A 81 -5.26 -4.39 4.39
CA THR A 81 -5.14 -5.59 5.23
C THR A 81 -3.98 -6.48 4.79
N ASP A 82 -3.88 -6.77 3.49
CA ASP A 82 -2.81 -7.63 2.96
C ASP A 82 -1.41 -7.02 3.21
N VAL A 83 -1.23 -5.74 2.91
CA VAL A 83 0.03 -5.02 3.12
C VAL A 83 0.38 -4.95 4.60
N SER A 84 -0.58 -4.67 5.49
CA SER A 84 -0.34 -4.60 6.93
C SER A 84 0.04 -5.96 7.52
N GLN A 85 -0.62 -7.04 7.09
CA GLN A 85 -0.35 -8.40 7.61
C GLN A 85 0.94 -8.99 7.04
N ASN A 86 1.29 -8.66 5.79
CA ASN A 86 2.44 -9.20 5.08
C ASN A 86 3.57 -8.18 4.91
N PHE A 87 3.61 -7.11 5.73
CA PHE A 87 4.48 -5.95 5.52
C PHE A 87 5.97 -6.30 5.34
N PRO A 88 6.58 -7.18 6.16
CA PRO A 88 7.99 -7.54 5.97
C PRO A 88 8.29 -8.18 4.60
N LEU A 89 7.35 -8.97 4.07
CA LEU A 89 7.46 -9.60 2.75
C LEU A 89 7.17 -8.57 1.64
N ALA A 90 6.21 -7.68 1.85
CA ALA A 90 5.84 -6.64 0.91
C ALA A 90 6.90 -5.53 0.77
N ALA A 91 7.70 -5.27 1.80
CA ALA A 91 8.64 -4.15 1.88
C ALA A 91 9.58 -4.06 0.66
N ARG A 92 10.12 -5.18 0.19
CA ARG A 92 10.99 -5.18 -0.99
C ARG A 92 10.24 -4.77 -2.26
N SER A 93 9.03 -5.28 -2.47
CA SER A 93 8.19 -4.89 -3.62
C SER A 93 7.78 -3.41 -3.53
N LEU A 94 7.39 -2.94 -2.34
CA LEU A 94 7.04 -1.55 -2.08
C LEU A 94 8.21 -0.61 -2.40
N SER A 95 9.44 -0.96 -1.98
CA SER A 95 10.64 -0.15 -2.21
C SER A 95 10.95 0.14 -3.69
N ARG A 96 10.43 -0.69 -4.62
CA ARG A 96 10.62 -0.52 -6.06
C ARG A 96 9.59 0.43 -6.68
N GLN A 97 8.50 0.73 -5.97
CA GLN A 97 7.46 1.61 -6.51
C GLN A 97 7.95 3.05 -6.56
N VAL A 98 7.80 3.67 -7.72
CA VAL A 98 8.11 5.09 -7.89
C VAL A 98 7.08 5.92 -7.11
N LEU A 99 7.59 6.72 -6.19
CA LEU A 99 6.80 7.60 -5.35
C LEU A 99 6.43 8.88 -6.11
N ARG A 100 5.14 9.20 -6.19
CA ARG A 100 4.65 10.45 -6.80
C ARG A 100 4.87 11.62 -5.84
N ALA A 101 5.41 12.73 -6.36
CA ALA A 101 5.67 13.93 -5.58
C ALA A 101 4.39 14.53 -4.99
N GLU A 102 3.28 14.45 -5.73
CA GLU A 102 1.97 14.91 -5.30
C GLU A 102 1.51 14.16 -4.04
N MET A 103 1.76 12.85 -3.96
CA MET A 103 1.34 12.07 -2.81
C MET A 103 2.12 12.46 -1.54
N VAL A 104 3.43 12.69 -1.65
CA VAL A 104 4.25 13.13 -0.50
C VAL A 104 3.77 14.51 -0.01
N PHE A 105 3.45 15.41 -0.93
CA PHE A 105 2.93 16.73 -0.62
C PHE A 105 1.57 16.68 0.09
N GLU A 106 0.63 15.88 -0.41
CA GLU A 106 -0.70 15.74 0.19
C GLU A 106 -0.63 15.10 1.59
N ILE A 107 0.21 14.07 1.77
CA ILE A 107 0.40 13.46 3.09
C ILE A 107 1.04 14.45 4.07
N GLY A 108 2.06 15.19 3.65
CA GLY A 108 2.68 16.22 4.50
C GLY A 108 1.70 17.30 4.92
N THR A 109 0.87 17.78 3.98
CA THR A 109 -0.18 18.77 4.28
C THR A 109 -1.20 18.24 5.29
N ASN A 110 -1.63 16.98 5.14
CA ASN A 110 -2.55 16.34 6.08
C ASN A 110 -1.90 16.18 7.47
N GLN A 111 -0.63 15.78 7.54
CA GLN A 111 0.10 15.65 8.81
C GLN A 111 0.21 16.99 9.55
N GLU A 112 0.47 18.10 8.86
CA GLU A 112 0.50 19.43 9.48
C GLU A 112 -0.85 19.79 10.12
N GLN A 113 -1.95 19.49 9.44
CA GLN A 113 -3.30 19.70 9.99
C GLN A 113 -3.58 18.79 11.19
N PHE A 114 -3.21 17.51 11.10
CA PHE A 114 -3.40 16.56 12.20
C PHE A 114 -2.58 16.91 13.45
N LEU A 115 -1.41 17.54 13.27
CA LEU A 115 -0.61 18.04 14.37
C LEU A 115 -1.34 19.14 15.16
N GLU A 116 -2.14 19.99 14.51
CA GLU A 116 -2.99 20.98 15.20
C GLU A 116 -4.04 20.31 16.11
N TYR A 117 -4.45 19.10 15.78
CA TYR A 117 -5.34 18.26 16.59
C TYR A 117 -4.59 17.35 17.57
N GLY A 118 -3.27 17.51 17.70
CA GLY A 118 -2.43 16.76 18.63
C GLY A 118 -2.08 15.34 18.17
N ILE A 119 -2.23 15.04 16.88
CA ILE A 119 -1.88 13.73 16.30
C ILE A 119 -0.53 13.87 15.60
N SER A 120 0.47 13.14 16.10
CA SER A 120 1.83 13.13 15.56
C SER A 120 2.00 12.06 14.48
N GLU A 121 3.05 12.18 13.67
CA GLU A 121 3.41 11.14 12.71
C GLU A 121 3.64 9.79 13.42
N GLY A 122 3.04 8.73 12.87
CA GLY A 122 3.14 7.38 13.42
C GLY A 122 2.12 7.06 14.52
N GLU A 123 1.34 8.05 14.98
CA GLU A 123 0.23 7.80 15.89
C GLU A 123 -1.00 7.27 15.14
N SER A 124 -1.78 6.42 15.81
CA SER A 124 -3.04 5.88 15.30
C SER A 124 -4.18 6.43 16.13
N LEU A 125 -5.20 6.98 15.46
CA LEU A 125 -6.40 7.50 16.08
C LEU A 125 -7.62 6.80 15.48
N PHE A 126 -8.45 6.20 16.33
CA PHE A 126 -9.72 5.62 15.92
C PHE A 126 -10.88 6.40 16.54
N LEU A 127 -11.84 6.80 15.70
CA LEU A 127 -12.96 7.64 16.07
C LEU A 127 -14.26 6.96 15.64
N ILE A 128 -15.22 6.88 16.55
CA ILE A 128 -16.61 6.51 16.24
C ILE A 128 -17.48 7.71 16.60
N ASN A 129 -18.17 8.31 15.62
CA ASN A 129 -19.01 9.49 15.81
C ASN A 129 -18.30 10.67 16.52
N GLY A 130 -16.99 10.82 16.30
CA GLY A 130 -16.16 11.87 16.93
C GLY A 130 -15.64 11.53 18.33
N ILE A 131 -15.96 10.35 18.86
CA ILE A 131 -15.45 9.86 20.14
C ILE A 131 -14.20 9.01 19.89
N ILE A 132 -13.12 9.30 20.61
CA ILE A 132 -11.88 8.52 20.58
C ILE A 132 -12.15 7.15 21.20
N VAL A 133 -11.81 6.10 20.46
CA VAL A 133 -11.95 4.71 20.89
C VAL A 133 -10.57 4.11 21.06
N ASP A 134 -10.32 3.55 22.24
CA ASP A 134 -9.12 2.77 22.50
C ASP A 134 -9.26 1.38 21.85
N VAL A 135 -8.51 1.16 20.77
CA VAL A 135 -8.54 -0.10 20.01
C VAL A 135 -7.87 -1.24 20.77
N ASP A 136 -6.92 -0.96 21.65
CA ASP A 136 -6.24 -1.98 22.45
C ASP A 136 -7.14 -2.49 23.59
N ALA A 137 -8.10 -1.66 24.01
CA ALA A 137 -9.16 -2.04 24.93
C ALA A 137 -10.33 -2.77 24.26
N LEU A 138 -10.43 -2.75 22.92
CA LEU A 138 -11.46 -3.48 22.18
C LEU A 138 -11.18 -4.98 22.22
N ASP A 139 -11.82 -5.68 23.15
CA ASP A 139 -11.96 -7.14 23.07
C ASP A 139 -13.10 -7.47 22.11
N ALA A 140 -12.81 -8.30 21.09
CA ALA A 140 -13.79 -8.76 20.11
C ALA A 140 -14.98 -9.53 20.74
N PHE A 141 -14.86 -9.92 22.00
CA PHE A 141 -15.90 -10.62 22.78
C PHE A 141 -16.54 -9.76 23.88
N GLN A 142 -16.23 -8.46 23.97
CA GLN A 142 -16.90 -7.58 24.91
C GLN A 142 -18.25 -7.10 24.35
N ASP A 143 -19.32 -7.72 24.85
CA ASP A 143 -20.72 -7.36 24.59
C ASP A 143 -21.07 -5.88 24.94
N GLU A 144 -20.19 -5.18 25.66
CA GLU A 144 -20.42 -3.85 26.24
C GLU A 144 -20.28 -2.70 25.22
N TYR A 145 -19.56 -2.89 24.12
CA TYR A 145 -19.46 -1.86 23.06
C TYR A 145 -20.68 -1.85 22.12
N LEU A 146 -21.34 -3.00 21.95
CA LEU A 146 -22.59 -3.10 21.20
C LEU A 146 -23.75 -2.38 21.91
N SER A 147 -23.76 -2.34 23.26
CA SER A 147 -24.70 -1.49 23.99
C SER A 147 -24.41 0.01 23.80
N MET A 148 -23.13 0.40 23.78
CA MET A 148 -22.74 1.80 23.54
C MET A 148 -23.13 2.31 22.14
N LEU A 149 -23.11 1.43 21.13
CA LEU A 149 -23.55 1.75 19.76
C LEU A 149 -25.09 1.76 19.60
N THR A 150 -25.83 1.02 20.43
CA THR A 150 -27.30 0.96 20.37
C THR A 150 -27.97 2.07 21.18
N ASP A 151 -27.29 2.65 22.16
CA ASP A 151 -27.77 3.81 22.94
C ASP A 151 -27.66 5.16 22.17
N LEU A 152 -27.12 5.16 20.95
CA LEU A 152 -26.91 6.34 20.11
C LEU A 152 -28.00 6.57 19.03
N GLU A 153 -29.21 6.01 19.18
CA GLU A 153 -30.36 6.54 18.44
C GLU A 153 -30.85 7.88 19.04
N PRO A 154 -31.21 8.85 18.18
CA PRO A 154 -30.85 10.24 18.40
C PRO A 154 -31.85 10.99 19.28
N SER A 155 -31.36 11.67 20.31
CA SER A 155 -32.09 12.75 20.96
C SER A 155 -32.12 13.99 20.07
N GLY A 156 -32.94 13.97 19.02
CA GLY A 156 -33.62 15.13 18.40
C GLY A 156 -32.82 16.34 17.87
N GLU A 157 -31.52 16.46 18.11
CA GLU A 157 -30.72 17.62 17.76
C GLU A 157 -29.80 17.28 16.58
N ARG A 158 -30.13 17.85 15.42
CA ARG A 158 -29.24 17.87 14.26
C ARG A 158 -28.03 18.73 14.59
N LEU A 159 -26.96 18.10 15.08
CA LEU A 159 -25.64 18.71 15.09
C LEU A 159 -25.06 18.59 13.67
N SER A 160 -24.99 19.73 12.99
CA SER A 160 -24.38 19.88 11.68
C SER A 160 -22.87 19.76 11.80
N TYR A 161 -22.34 18.54 11.76
CA TYR A 161 -20.90 18.33 11.57
C TYR A 161 -20.62 18.38 10.07
N ALA A 162 -20.13 19.52 9.62
CA ALA A 162 -19.54 19.65 8.29
C ALA A 162 -18.21 18.90 8.29
N LEU A 163 -18.24 17.61 7.93
CA LEU A 163 -17.08 16.98 7.32
C LEU A 163 -17.04 17.47 5.88
N ASP A 164 -16.23 18.51 5.65
CA ASP A 164 -15.95 19.00 4.30
C ASP A 164 -15.05 17.98 3.59
N PHE A 165 -15.66 16.92 3.06
CA PHE A 165 -15.02 16.07 2.08
C PHE A 165 -14.80 16.93 0.84
N ARG A 166 -13.61 17.53 0.72
CA ARG A 166 -13.21 18.08 -0.56
C ARG A 166 -13.24 16.94 -1.58
N PRO A 167 -13.92 17.12 -2.73
CA PRO A 167 -13.86 16.13 -3.78
C PRO A 167 -12.40 15.98 -4.19
N ALA A 168 -11.90 14.75 -4.19
CA ALA A 168 -10.62 14.42 -4.81
C ALA A 168 -10.68 14.94 -6.25
N SER A 169 -9.92 16.00 -6.52
CA SER A 169 -9.88 16.56 -7.86
C SER A 169 -9.12 15.59 -8.78
N PRO A 170 -9.55 15.47 -10.05
CA PRO A 170 -9.02 14.48 -11.00
C PRO A 170 -7.56 14.71 -11.37
#